data_AF-A0A178M753-F1
#
_entry.id   AF-A0A178M753-F1
#
_cell.length_a   1.000
_cell.length_b   1.000
_cell.length_c   1.000
_cell.angle_alpha   90.00
_cell.angle_beta   90.00
_cell.angle_gamma   90.00
#
_symmetry.space_group_name_H-M   'P 1'
#
loop_
_entity.id
_entity.type
_entity.pdbx_description
1 polymer ?
#
loop_
_entity_poly.entity_id
_entity_poly.type
_entity_poly.pdbx_seq_one_letter_code
_entity_poly.pdbx_strand_id
1 'polypeptide(L)'
;MGTWSIGHWLIVLIIVLLLFGANKIPKLMGDMAKGVKAFKHGLKDEEEAPAAAQPVPPPPAPARVTEAEAPKPAAQPDTAAKP
;
A
#
# COMPACT_ATOMS: atom_id res chain seq x y z
N MET A 1 -19.26 -24.06 -37.45
CA MET A 1 -17.80 -24.23 -37.32
C MET A 1 -17.37 -23.77 -35.92
N GLY A 2 -17.88 -24.45 -34.88
CA GLY A 2 -17.62 -24.09 -33.47
C GLY A 2 -16.52 -24.98 -32.95
N THR A 3 -15.27 -24.55 -33.10
CA THR A 3 -14.13 -25.35 -32.71
C THR A 3 -14.18 -25.64 -31.20
N TRP A 4 -14.70 -26.81 -30.82
CA TRP A 4 -14.27 -27.51 -29.61
C TRP A 4 -14.66 -26.76 -28.31
N SER A 5 -15.90 -26.25 -28.34
CA SER A 5 -16.84 -26.03 -27.23
C SER A 5 -16.21 -26.11 -25.84
N ILE A 6 -15.90 -24.96 -25.22
CA ILE A 6 -15.65 -24.70 -23.78
C ILE A 6 -14.86 -25.74 -22.94
N GLY A 7 -15.24 -27.02 -22.95
CA GLY A 7 -14.56 -28.13 -22.30
C GLY A 7 -13.10 -28.28 -22.73
N HIS A 8 -12.75 -28.09 -24.02
CA HIS A 8 -11.34 -28.14 -24.43
C HIS A 8 -10.51 -27.05 -23.73
N TRP A 9 -11.04 -25.82 -23.67
CA TRP A 9 -10.41 -24.71 -22.96
C TRP A 9 -10.28 -24.98 -21.46
N LEU A 10 -11.26 -25.64 -20.84
CA LEU A 10 -11.19 -26.04 -19.43
C LEU A 10 -10.07 -27.07 -19.19
N ILE A 11 -9.94 -28.08 -20.06
CA ILE A 11 -8.85 -29.08 -20.00
C ILE A 11 -7.49 -28.40 -20.16
N VAL A 12 -7.35 -27.50 -21.13
CA VAL A 12 -6.09 -26.77 -21.36
C VAL A 12 -5.72 -25.93 -20.14
N LEU A 13 -6.69 -25.25 -19.53
CA LEU A 13 -6.46 -24.45 -18.33
C LEU A 13 -5.96 -25.30 -17.16
N ILE A 14 -6.54 -26.49 -16.97
CA ILE A 14 -6.10 -27.45 -15.94
C ILE A 14 -4.66 -27.89 -16.19
N ILE A 15 -4.30 -28.23 -17.43
CA ILE A 15 -2.94 -28.64 -17.80
C ILE A 15 -1.94 -27.50 -17.54
N VAL A 16 -2.28 -26.27 -17.91
CA VAL A 16 -1.45 -25.09 -17.65
C VAL A 16 -1.26 -24.88 -16.15
N LEU A 17 -2.32 -25.01 -15.34
CA LEU A 17 -2.20 -24.94 -13.88
C LEU A 17 -1.32 -26.04 -13.29
N LEU A 18 -1.34 -27.26 -13.86
CA LEU A 18 -0.49 -28.37 -13.42
C LEU A 18 0.99 -28.14 -13.78
N LEU A 19 1.27 -27.63 -14.99
CA LEU A 19 2.64 -27.36 -15.45
C LEU A 19 3.28 -26.16 -14.74
N PHE A 20 2.52 -25.08 -14.59
CA PHE A 20 3.01 -23.85 -13.94
C PHE A 20 2.89 -23.91 -12.41
N GLY A 21 2.00 -24.77 -11.90
CA GLY A 21 1.65 -24.85 -10.49
C GLY A 21 0.75 -23.70 -10.04
N ALA A 22 -0.12 -23.97 -9.07
CA ALA A 22 -1.03 -22.98 -8.48
C ALA A 22 -0.31 -21.80 -7.80
N ASN A 23 0.99 -21.90 -7.54
CA ASN A 23 1.75 -20.87 -6.83
C ASN A 23 2.35 -19.79 -7.77
N LYS A 24 2.57 -20.09 -9.06
CA LYS A 24 3.18 -19.13 -10.00
C LYS A 24 2.16 -18.23 -10.69
N ILE A 25 0.99 -18.76 -11.06
CA ILE A 25 -0.06 -18.00 -11.75
C ILE A 25 -0.54 -16.79 -10.90
N PRO A 26 -0.86 -16.93 -9.59
CA PRO A 26 -1.36 -15.81 -8.80
C PRO A 26 -0.30 -14.73 -8.55
N LYS A 27 0.98 -15.12 -8.43
CA LYS A 27 2.08 -14.17 -8.24
C LYS A 27 2.26 -13.31 -9.50
N LEU A 28 2.34 -13.93 -10.67
CA LEU A 28 2.49 -13.25 -11.96
C LEU A 28 1.24 -12.40 -12.30
N MET A 29 0.05 -12.98 -12.10
CA MET A 29 -1.21 -12.24 -12.31
C MET A 29 -1.36 -11.09 -11.31
N GLY A 30 -0.87 -11.21 -10.09
CA GLY A 30 -0.90 -10.13 -9.09
C GLY A 30 -0.04 -8.93 -9.50
N ASP A 31 1.17 -9.16 -10.00
CA ASP A 31 2.05 -8.10 -10.49
C ASP A 31 1.51 -7.47 -11.80
N MET A 32 0.99 -8.29 -12.71
CA MET A 32 0.33 -7.80 -13.93
C MET A 32 -0.95 -7.00 -13.61
N ALA A 33 -1.78 -7.48 -12.69
CA ALA A 33 -3.02 -6.82 -12.29
C ALA A 33 -2.76 -5.47 -11.61
N LYS A 34 -1.70 -5.35 -10.80
CA LYS A 34 -1.26 -4.06 -10.23
C LYS A 34 -0.90 -3.06 -11.32
N GLY A 35 -0.14 -3.47 -12.34
CA GLY A 35 0.21 -2.62 -13.49
C GLY A 35 -1.02 -2.17 -14.28
N VAL A 36 -1.92 -3.10 -14.61
CA VAL A 36 -3.17 -2.80 -15.31
C VAL A 36 -4.08 -1.90 -14.47
N LYS A 37 -4.16 -2.12 -13.15
CA LYS A 37 -4.97 -1.30 -12.24
C LYS A 37 -4.41 0.12 -12.09
N ALA A 38 -3.10 0.27 -11.98
CA ALA A 38 -2.45 1.58 -11.95
C ALA A 38 -2.66 2.34 -13.26
N PHE A 39 -2.57 1.65 -14.41
CA PHE A 39 -2.86 2.23 -15.71
C PHE A 39 -4.33 2.67 -15.85
N LYS A 40 -5.28 1.82 -15.41
CA LYS A 40 -6.71 2.13 -15.39
C LYS A 40 -7.03 3.30 -14.43
N HIS A 41 -6.38 3.35 -13.28
CA HIS A 41 -6.52 4.45 -12.33
C HIS A 41 -5.94 5.75 -12.90
N GLY A 42 -4.74 5.73 -13.48
CA GLY A 42 -4.14 6.93 -14.08
C GLY A 42 -4.98 7.51 -15.22
N LEU A 43 -5.56 6.65 -16.07
CA LEU A 43 -6.50 7.08 -17.12
C LEU A 43 -7.82 7.66 -16.55
N LYS A 44 -8.28 7.15 -15.40
CA LYS A 44 -9.49 7.66 -14.73
C LYS A 44 -9.21 8.95 -13.94
N ASP A 45 -8.02 9.10 -13.39
CA ASP A 45 -7.60 10.31 -12.65
C ASP A 45 -7.45 11.51 -13.59
N GLU A 46 -7.07 11.28 -14.85
CA GLU A 46 -7.05 12.30 -15.91
C GLU A 46 -8.47 12.77 -16.31
N GLU A 47 -9.49 11.92 -16.13
CA GLU A 47 -10.88 12.22 -16.49
C GLU A 47 -11.73 12.66 -15.28
N GLU A 48 -11.33 12.31 -14.04
CA GLU A 48 -12.07 12.61 -12.81
C GLU A 48 -11.10 12.85 -11.63
N ALA A 49 -10.79 14.13 -11.37
CA ALA A 49 -10.10 14.58 -10.15
C ALA A 49 -10.87 14.15 -8.86
N PRO A 50 -10.20 14.01 -7.71
CA PRO A 50 -10.04 12.74 -7.00
C PRO A 50 -11.19 12.42 -6.04
N ALA A 51 -11.78 11.23 -6.18
CA ALA A 51 -12.68 10.64 -5.18
C ALA A 51 -12.44 9.14 -4.99
N ALA A 52 -11.27 8.77 -4.46
CA ALA A 52 -11.15 7.51 -3.72
C ALA A 52 -9.89 7.53 -2.83
N ALA A 53 -10.14 7.83 -1.56
CA ALA A 53 -9.22 7.60 -0.46
C ALA A 53 -8.55 6.23 -0.56
N GLN A 54 -7.22 6.22 -0.62
CA GLN A 54 -6.47 5.12 -0.06
C GLN A 54 -6.80 5.07 1.45
N PRO A 55 -7.20 3.94 2.04
CA PRO A 55 -6.95 3.73 3.45
C PRO A 55 -5.45 3.52 3.59
N VAL A 56 -4.67 4.59 3.48
CA VAL A 56 -3.34 4.64 4.05
C VAL A 56 -3.58 4.51 5.56
N PRO A 57 -3.19 3.41 6.22
CA PRO A 57 -3.18 3.41 7.68
C PRO A 57 -2.35 4.62 8.10
N PRO A 58 -2.83 5.44 9.06
CA PRO A 58 -2.15 6.66 9.45
C PRO A 58 -0.70 6.31 9.81
N PRO A 59 0.31 6.99 9.22
CA PRO A 59 1.66 6.87 9.72
C PRO A 59 1.62 7.20 11.22
N PRO A 60 2.31 6.41 12.08
CA PRO A 60 2.41 6.75 13.49
C PRO A 60 2.89 8.19 13.58
N ALA A 61 2.07 9.04 14.20
CA ALA A 61 2.37 10.45 14.36
C ALA A 61 3.81 10.60 14.85
N PRO A 62 4.62 11.50 14.26
CA PRO A 62 5.91 11.81 14.83
C PRO A 62 5.65 12.20 16.28
N ALA A 63 6.36 11.55 17.20
CA ALA A 63 6.31 11.86 18.62
C ALA A 63 6.33 13.39 18.76
N ARG A 64 5.17 13.94 19.14
CA ARG A 64 5.03 15.34 19.49
C ARG A 64 6.05 15.59 20.58
N VAL A 65 7.10 16.33 20.23
CA VAL A 65 7.82 17.14 21.19
C VAL A 65 6.83 18.22 21.61
N THR A 66 6.01 17.90 22.60
CA THR A 66 5.33 18.85 23.48
C THR A 66 6.20 18.82 24.74
N GLU A 67 7.20 19.68 24.89
CA GLU A 67 7.09 21.13 25.14
C GLU A 67 5.66 21.58 25.43
N ALA A 68 5.20 21.27 26.65
CA ALA A 68 4.31 22.09 27.47
C ALA A 68 4.18 21.45 28.87
N GLU A 69 5.21 21.60 29.70
CA GLU A 69 4.98 21.69 31.14
C GLU A 69 5.83 22.85 31.67
N ALA A 70 5.22 24.03 31.71
CA ALA A 70 5.55 25.05 32.68
C ALA A 70 4.29 25.22 33.55
N PRO A 71 4.43 25.17 34.87
CA PRO A 71 4.42 26.46 35.57
C PRO A 71 5.46 26.57 36.71
N LYS A 72 6.13 27.74 36.74
CA LYS A 72 6.59 28.60 37.87
C LYS A 72 6.20 28.16 39.31
N PRO A 73 6.78 28.75 40.40
CA PRO A 73 8.00 29.56 40.59
C PRO A 73 8.76 29.26 41.92
N ALA A 74 10.09 29.25 41.96
CA ALA A 74 10.82 29.42 43.24
C ALA A 74 12.28 29.86 43.02
N ALA A 75 12.63 30.99 43.67
CA ALA A 75 13.94 31.44 44.16
C ALA A 75 15.22 30.84 43.50
N GLN A 76 16.03 31.59 42.76
CA GLN A 76 17.13 32.46 43.24
C GLN A 76 18.02 31.82 44.33
N PRO A 77 19.29 32.24 44.46
CA PRO A 77 20.38 32.42 43.49
C PRO A 77 21.59 31.55 43.94
N ASP A 78 22.68 31.45 43.17
CA ASP A 78 24.05 31.49 43.73
C ASP A 78 25.12 31.29 42.62
N THR A 79 25.73 32.41 42.30
CA THR A 79 27.15 32.67 42.08
C THR A 79 28.16 31.54 42.36
N ALA A 80 29.27 31.58 41.60
CA ALA A 80 30.60 30.97 41.84
C ALA A 80 30.76 29.48 41.47
N ALA A 81 31.45 29.15 40.38
CA ALA A 81 32.92 29.08 40.25
C ALA A 81 33.54 27.77 40.80
N LYS A 82 33.88 26.88 39.85
CA LYS A 82 35.10 26.03 39.71
C LYS A 82 36.09 26.05 40.88
N PRO A 83 36.61 24.89 41.37
CA PRO A 83 37.64 24.09 40.68
C PRO A 83 37.20 22.74 40.11
#